data_AF-A0A2E4HF89-F1
#
_entry.id   AF-A0A2E4HF89-F1
#
_cell.length_a   1.000
_cell.length_b   1.000
_cell.length_c   1.000
_cell.angle_alpha   90.00
_cell.angle_beta   90.00
_cell.angle_gamma   90.00
#
_symmetry.space_group_name_H-M   'P 1'
#
loop_
_entity.id
_entity.type
_entity.pdbx_description
1 polymer ?
#
loop_
_entity_poly.entity_id
_entity_poly.type
_entity_poly.pdbx_seq_one_letter_code
_entity_poly.pdbx_strand_id
1 'polypeptide(L)'
;MKIKIILSFAMVLLGINTMLAGFPVTRAASAVTTVENVSETHTNDEALTSPAADSQKSQGVALLLWFFLGGLAAHRWYLGSPIGWNILYIVTLGGLFVWAVIDLIDIITGDWPVSGGFKSDFW
;
A
#
# COMPACT_ATOMS: atom_id res chain seq x y z
N MET A 1 -9.67 32.86 -12.79
CA MET A 1 -9.74 31.59 -12.02
C MET A 1 -8.47 30.73 -12.12
N LYS A 2 -7.73 30.79 -13.24
CA LYS A 2 -6.51 29.98 -13.48
C LYS A 2 -5.35 30.22 -12.49
N ILE A 3 -5.10 31.48 -12.10
CA ILE A 3 -4.00 31.82 -11.19
C ILE A 3 -4.14 31.19 -9.79
N LYS A 4 -5.38 31.04 -9.31
CA LYS A 4 -5.67 30.45 -7.99
C LYS A 4 -5.39 28.95 -7.97
N ILE A 5 -5.74 28.26 -9.06
CA ILE A 5 -5.49 26.82 -9.24
C ILE A 5 -3.97 26.55 -9.31
N ILE A 6 -3.23 27.39 -10.03
CA ILE A 6 -1.77 27.29 -10.15
C ILE A 6 -1.09 27.57 -8.81
N LEU A 7 -1.56 28.56 -8.06
CA LEU A 7 -1.02 28.91 -6.74
C LEU A 7 -1.27 27.80 -5.71
N SER A 8 -2.46 27.20 -5.70
CA SER A 8 -2.77 26.06 -4.83
C SER A 8 -1.94 24.82 -5.18
N PHE A 9 -1.72 24.55 -6.46
CA PHE A 9 -0.85 23.46 -6.91
C PHE A 9 0.62 23.69 -6.52
N ALA A 10 1.12 24.92 -6.66
CA ALA A 10 2.49 25.28 -6.27
C ALA A 10 2.70 25.17 -4.75
N MET A 11 1.71 25.54 -3.93
CA MET A 11 1.79 25.45 -2.47
C MET A 11 1.93 23.99 -1.99
N VAL A 12 1.29 23.04 -2.68
CA VAL A 12 1.36 21.61 -2.37
C VAL A 12 2.75 21.03 -2.72
N LEU A 13 3.36 21.49 -3.82
CA LEU A 13 4.70 21.07 -4.23
C LEU A 13 5.83 21.54 -3.30
N LEU A 14 5.67 22.69 -2.65
CA LEU A 14 6.67 23.22 -1.70
C LEU A 14 6.59 22.58 -0.31
N GLY A 15 5.55 21.81 -0.01
CA GLY A 15 5.34 21.20 1.31
C GLY A 15 6.06 19.87 1.55
N ILE A 16 6.58 19.22 0.51
CA ILE A 16 7.21 17.89 0.61
C ILE A 16 8.69 18.00 0.97
N ASN A 17 9.01 18.04 2.26
CA ASN A 17 10.39 17.90 2.73
C ASN A 17 10.73 16.41 2.85
N THR A 18 11.61 15.89 1.99
CA THR A 18 12.18 14.55 2.14
C THR A 18 13.29 14.58 3.18
N MET A 19 12.97 14.23 4.44
CA MET A 19 13.97 14.04 5.49
C MET A 19 14.85 12.83 5.14
N LEU A 20 16.12 13.07 4.82
CA LEU A 20 17.14 12.04 4.56
C LEU A 20 17.92 11.77 5.86
N ALA A 21 17.56 10.72 6.59
CA ALA A 21 18.29 10.27 7.77
C ALA A 21 19.36 9.23 7.36
N GLY A 22 20.62 9.65 7.31
CA GLY A 22 21.76 8.74 7.17
C GLY A 22 22.33 8.40 8.54
N PHE A 23 22.08 7.18 9.04
CA PHE A 23 22.77 6.68 10.23
C PHE A 23 24.10 6.02 9.83
N PRO A 24 25.22 6.31 10.51
CA PRO A 24 26.49 5.66 10.23
C PRO A 24 26.42 4.17 10.61
N VAL A 25 26.74 3.28 9.67
CA VAL A 25 26.90 1.85 9.93
C VAL A 25 28.38 1.55 10.18
N THR A 26 28.78 1.50 11.45
CA THR A 26 30.08 0.93 11.81
C THR A 26 29.93 -0.59 11.88
N ARG A 27 30.78 -1.29 11.13
CA ARG A 27 30.83 -2.75 11.16
C ARG A 27 31.75 -3.14 12.31
N ALA A 28 31.19 -3.51 13.46
CA ALA A 28 31.96 -4.27 14.43
C ALA A 28 32.16 -5.67 13.83
N ALA A 29 33.38 -5.97 13.38
CA ALA A 29 33.79 -7.33 13.06
C ALA A 29 33.77 -8.14 14.36
N SER A 30 32.62 -8.71 14.70
CA SER A 30 32.54 -9.71 15.76
C SER A 30 33.17 -10.98 15.24
N ALA A 31 34.25 -11.36 15.92
CA ALA A 31 35.01 -12.55 15.68
C ALA A 31 34.11 -13.79 15.66
N VAL A 32 34.39 -14.66 14.69
CA VAL A 32 33.88 -16.03 14.59
C VAL A 32 34.12 -16.75 15.92
N THR A 33 33.07 -17.37 16.47
CA THR A 33 33.21 -18.45 17.45
C THR A 33 32.16 -19.51 17.13
N THR A 34 32.67 -20.73 17.00
CA THR A 34 32.02 -21.97 16.59
C THR A 34 31.40 -22.68 17.81
N VAL A 35 30.42 -23.56 17.53
CA VAL A 35 29.88 -24.69 18.36
C VAL A 35 28.82 -24.25 19.40
N GLU A 36 27.65 -24.86 19.62
CA GLU A 36 27.17 -26.26 19.50
C GLU A 36 25.62 -26.36 19.37
N ASN A 37 25.19 -27.54 18.95
CA ASN A 37 23.87 -28.10 18.63
C ASN A 37 22.81 -28.14 19.77
N VAL A 38 21.53 -27.83 19.48
CA VAL A 38 20.34 -28.58 19.95
C VAL A 38 19.21 -28.46 18.92
N SER A 39 18.73 -29.60 18.45
CA SER A 39 17.54 -29.75 17.62
C SER A 39 16.27 -29.46 18.41
N GLU A 40 15.41 -28.57 17.90
CA GLU A 40 13.97 -28.73 18.03
C GLU A 40 13.33 -28.69 16.65
N THR A 41 12.69 -29.80 16.34
CA THR A 41 11.94 -30.04 15.12
C THR A 41 10.62 -29.27 15.20
N HIS A 42 10.51 -28.18 14.44
CA HIS A 42 9.22 -27.69 13.95
C HIS A 42 9.32 -27.59 12.43
N THR A 43 8.59 -28.47 11.76
CA THR A 43 8.42 -28.48 10.31
C THR A 43 7.68 -27.20 9.90
N ASN A 44 8.43 -26.17 9.53
CA ASN A 44 7.96 -25.22 8.55
C ASN A 44 9.04 -25.20 7.49
N ASP A 45 8.67 -25.57 6.27
CA ASP A 45 9.46 -25.32 5.09
C ASP A 45 9.60 -23.79 4.93
N GLU A 46 10.53 -23.21 5.69
CA GLU A 46 10.98 -21.83 5.60
C GLU A 46 11.81 -21.72 4.31
N ALA A 47 11.12 -21.82 3.17
CA ALA A 47 11.60 -21.15 1.98
C ALA A 47 11.86 -19.70 2.39
N LEU A 48 13.09 -19.23 2.21
CA LEU A 48 13.48 -17.83 2.42
C LEU A 48 12.74 -16.97 1.38
N THR A 49 11.44 -16.81 1.53
CA THR A 49 10.64 -15.88 0.75
C THR A 49 11.04 -14.49 1.25
N SER A 50 11.64 -13.71 0.35
CA SER A 50 11.85 -12.30 0.63
C SER A 50 10.50 -11.67 1.00
N PRO A 51 10.40 -10.84 2.04
CA PRO A 51 9.18 -10.09 2.37
C PRO A 51 8.67 -9.25 1.20
N ALA A 52 9.51 -8.98 0.18
CA ALA A 52 9.14 -8.31 -1.05
C ALA A 52 8.40 -9.20 -2.07
N ALA A 53 8.40 -10.52 -1.88
CA ALA A 53 7.70 -11.49 -2.74
C ALA A 53 6.22 -11.66 -2.36
N ASP A 54 5.81 -11.18 -1.17
CA ASP A 54 4.41 -11.11 -0.81
C ASP A 54 3.74 -9.95 -1.56
N SER A 55 3.11 -10.29 -2.68
CA SER A 55 2.40 -9.34 -3.53
C SER A 55 0.96 -9.08 -3.09
N GLN A 56 0.49 -9.76 -2.03
CA GLN A 56 -0.87 -9.65 -1.54
C GLN A 56 -1.16 -8.25 -0.99
N LYS A 57 -2.38 -7.79 -1.20
CA LYS A 57 -2.83 -6.45 -0.79
C LYS A 57 -3.65 -6.57 0.49
N SER A 58 -3.47 -5.61 1.38
CA SER A 58 -4.20 -5.53 2.65
C SER A 58 -5.56 -4.88 2.48
N GLN A 59 -6.60 -5.53 3.02
CA GLN A 59 -7.97 -5.04 2.95
C GLN A 59 -8.16 -3.78 3.81
N GLY A 60 -7.57 -3.75 5.01
CA GLY A 60 -7.61 -2.64 5.93
C GLY A 60 -6.92 -1.40 5.37
N VAL A 61 -5.78 -1.58 4.69
CA VAL A 61 -5.11 -0.49 3.97
C VAL A 61 -6.00 0.06 2.86
N ALA A 62 -6.67 -0.80 2.09
CA ALA A 62 -7.60 -0.35 1.04
C ALA A 62 -8.77 0.48 1.60
N LEU A 63 -9.35 0.07 2.74
CA LEU A 63 -10.40 0.83 3.43
C LEU A 63 -9.92 2.20 3.93
N LEU A 64 -8.70 2.23 4.48
CA LEU A 64 -8.09 3.47 4.96
C LEU A 64 -7.88 4.46 3.80
N LEU A 65 -7.39 3.96 2.66
CA LEU A 65 -7.21 4.75 1.44
C LEU A 65 -8.56 5.23 0.88
N TRP A 66 -9.62 4.42 0.98
CA TRP A 66 -10.96 4.83 0.60
C TRP A 66 -11.50 5.97 1.48
N PHE A 67 -11.31 5.90 2.80
CA PHE A 67 -11.81 6.94 3.71
C PHE A 67 -11.08 8.29 3.55
N PHE A 68 -9.75 8.27 3.49
CA PHE A 68 -8.96 9.51 3.41
C PHE A 68 -8.83 10.06 1.98
N LEU A 69 -8.80 9.17 0.99
CA LEU A 69 -8.38 9.50 -0.37
C LEU A 69 -9.30 8.88 -1.44
N GLY A 70 -10.53 8.50 -1.05
CA GLY A 70 -11.52 7.86 -1.92
C GLY A 70 -12.02 8.74 -3.07
N GLY A 71 -11.94 10.06 -2.95
CA GLY A 71 -12.23 10.98 -4.06
C GLY A 71 -11.20 10.93 -5.21
N LEU A 72 -9.96 10.51 -4.91
CA LEU A 72 -8.88 10.34 -5.89
C LEU A 72 -8.75 8.88 -6.38
N ALA A 73 -9.71 8.02 -6.05
CA ALA A 73 -9.69 6.58 -6.35
C ALA A 73 -8.49 5.82 -5.74
N ALA A 74 -7.87 6.33 -4.66
CA ALA A 74 -6.61 5.79 -4.14
C ALA A 74 -6.70 4.29 -3.79
N HIS A 75 -7.85 3.84 -3.28
CA HIS A 75 -8.12 2.44 -3.01
C HIS A 75 -8.01 1.58 -4.28
N ARG A 76 -8.51 2.05 -5.44
CA ARG A 76 -8.41 1.33 -6.73
C ARG A 76 -6.99 1.31 -7.28
N TRP A 77 -6.22 2.36 -7.04
CA TRP A 77 -4.80 2.43 -7.39
C TRP A 77 -3.97 1.42 -6.60
N TYR A 78 -4.25 1.28 -5.31
CA TYR A 78 -3.60 0.29 -4.45
C TYR A 78 -3.93 -1.15 -4.85
N LEU A 79 -5.20 -1.40 -5.21
CA LEU A 79 -5.69 -2.72 -5.62
C LEU A 79 -5.26 -3.10 -7.07
N GLY A 80 -4.60 -2.20 -7.80
CA GLY A 80 -4.09 -2.49 -9.14
C GLY A 80 -5.15 -2.44 -10.25
N SER A 81 -6.24 -1.69 -10.07
CA SER A 81 -7.26 -1.53 -11.11
C SER A 81 -6.74 -0.82 -12.36
N PRO A 82 -7.33 -1.09 -13.55
CA PRO A 82 -6.93 -0.47 -14.81
C PRO A 82 -6.94 1.06 -14.75
N ILE A 83 -5.89 1.68 -15.30
CA ILE A 83 -5.67 3.13 -15.27
C ILE A 83 -6.87 3.92 -15.82
N GLY A 84 -7.49 3.41 -16.90
CA GLY A 84 -8.61 4.09 -17.56
C GLY A 84 -9.85 4.20 -16.69
N TRP A 85 -10.16 3.15 -15.91
CA TRP A 85 -11.30 3.17 -14.98
C TRP A 85 -11.06 4.12 -13.81
N ASN A 86 -9.82 4.19 -13.30
CA ASN A 86 -9.48 5.10 -12.22
C ASN A 86 -9.60 6.57 -12.69
N ILE A 87 -9.17 6.87 -13.91
CA ILE A 87 -9.30 8.21 -14.50
C ILE A 87 -10.78 8.58 -14.69
N LEU A 88 -11.61 7.65 -15.20
CA LEU A 88 -13.05 7.87 -15.35
C LEU A 88 -13.74 8.12 -14.00
N TYR A 89 -13.36 7.37 -12.97
CA TYR A 89 -13.84 7.59 -11.61
C TYR A 89 -13.48 8.99 -11.09
N ILE A 90 -12.25 9.44 -11.29
CA ILE A 90 -11.81 10.78 -10.83
C ILE A 90 -12.52 11.90 -11.61
N VAL A 91 -12.68 11.75 -12.93
CA VAL A 91 -13.40 12.72 -13.79
C VAL A 91 -14.87 12.82 -13.39
N THR A 92 -15.46 11.71 -12.96
CA THR A 92 -16.84 11.67 -12.42
C THR A 92 -16.92 12.06 -10.94
N LEU A 93 -15.83 12.52 -10.32
CA LEU A 93 -15.73 12.87 -8.90
C LEU A 93 -16.23 11.72 -7.98
N GLY A 94 -15.90 10.47 -8.35
CA GLY A 94 -16.34 9.28 -7.63
C GLY A 94 -17.81 8.92 -7.85
N GLY A 95 -18.40 9.34 -8.97
CA GLY A 95 -19.72 8.90 -9.42
C GLY A 95 -20.89 9.30 -8.51
N LEU A 96 -20.85 10.48 -7.87
CA LEU A 96 -21.87 10.94 -6.90
C LEU A 96 -22.03 9.98 -5.71
N PHE A 97 -20.92 9.49 -5.14
CA PHE A 97 -20.89 8.59 -3.98
C PHE A 97 -21.39 7.16 -4.24
N VAL A 98 -22.19 6.92 -5.29
CA VAL A 98 -22.72 5.59 -5.63
C VAL A 98 -21.59 4.59 -5.87
N TRP A 99 -20.59 4.99 -6.65
CA TRP A 99 -19.44 4.13 -6.91
C TRP A 99 -18.58 3.92 -5.68
N ALA A 100 -18.44 4.94 -4.83
CA ALA A 100 -17.72 4.82 -3.58
C ALA A 100 -18.39 3.79 -2.64
N VAL A 101 -19.73 3.72 -2.62
CA VAL A 101 -20.49 2.74 -1.82
C VAL A 101 -20.31 1.32 -2.35
N ILE A 102 -20.36 1.13 -3.67
CA ILE A 102 -20.12 -0.19 -4.28
C ILE A 102 -18.70 -0.66 -3.95
N ASP A 103 -17.70 0.19 -4.19
CA ASP A 103 -16.30 -0.11 -3.90
C ASP A 103 -16.10 -0.43 -2.40
N LEU A 104 -16.83 0.24 -1.49
CA LEU A 104 -16.77 -0.05 -0.05
C LEU A 104 -17.28 -1.46 0.28
N ILE A 105 -18.41 -1.86 -0.30
CA ILE A 105 -19.00 -3.19 -0.08
C ILE A 105 -18.06 -4.28 -0.61
N ASP A 106 -17.51 -4.07 -1.80
CA ASP A 106 -16.62 -5.04 -2.44
C ASP A 106 -15.30 -5.20 -1.65
N ILE A 107 -14.76 -4.10 -1.11
CA ILE A 107 -13.56 -4.16 -0.25
C ILE A 107 -13.86 -4.86 1.07
N ILE A 108 -14.98 -4.58 1.74
CA ILE A 108 -15.34 -5.24 3.02
C ILE A 108 -15.58 -6.74 2.80
N THR A 109 -16.26 -7.09 1.71
CA THR A 109 -16.59 -8.48 1.37
C THR A 109 -15.37 -9.25 0.86
N GLY A 110 -14.32 -8.54 0.42
CA GLY A 110 -13.13 -9.16 -0.17
C GLY A 110 -13.36 -9.69 -1.58
N ASP A 111 -14.48 -9.35 -2.23
CA ASP A 111 -14.85 -9.79 -3.58
C ASP A 111 -14.12 -8.99 -4.69
N TRP A 112 -13.39 -7.95 -4.30
CA TRP A 112 -12.66 -7.12 -5.25
C TRP A 112 -11.63 -7.95 -6.06
N PRO A 113 -11.58 -7.79 -7.40
CA PRO A 113 -10.62 -8.51 -8.23
C PRO A 113 -9.20 -7.95 -8.04
N VAL A 114 -8.46 -8.52 -7.09
CA VAL A 114 -7.04 -8.20 -6.83
C VAL A 114 -6.13 -9.29 -7.39
N SER A 115 -5.01 -8.90 -8.01
CA SER A 115 -3.98 -9.86 -8.43
C SER A 115 -3.32 -10.48 -7.20
N GLY A 116 -3.58 -11.76 -6.94
CA GLY A 116 -3.08 -12.47 -5.75
C GLY A 116 -4.01 -12.45 -4.54
N GLY A 117 -5.20 -11.86 -4.66
CA GLY A 117 -6.20 -11.79 -3.58
C GLY A 117 -5.79 -10.87 -2.43
N PHE A 118 -6.69 -10.78 -1.45
CA PHE A 118 -6.41 -10.12 -0.18
C PHE A 118 -5.53 -11.01 0.72
N LYS A 119 -4.80 -10.35 1.61
CA LYS A 119 -4.14 -11.03 2.73
C LYS A 119 -5.15 -11.77 3.60
N SER A 120 -4.69 -12.85 4.27
CA SER A 120 -5.52 -13.62 5.20
C SER A 120 -5.87 -12.83 6.46
N ASP A 121 -4.96 -11.95 6.87
CA ASP A 121 -5.18 -10.96 7.91
C ASP A 121 -5.70 -9.66 7.31
N PHE A 122 -6.42 -8.91 8.14
CA PHE A 122 -7.07 -7.68 7.70
C PHE A 122 -6.08 -6.55 7.38
N TRP A 123 -4.84 -6.59 7.89
CA TRP A 123 -3.87 -5.48 7.82
C TRP A 123 -2.65 -5.73 6.93
#